data_AF-A0A3C2A7P1-F1
#
_entry.id   AF-A0A3C2A7P1-F1
#
_cell.length_a   1.000
_cell.length_b   1.000
_cell.length_c   1.000
_cell.angle_alpha   90.00
_cell.angle_beta   90.00
_cell.angle_gamma   90.00
#
_symmetry.space_group_name_H-M   'P 1'
#
loop_
_entity.id
_entity.type
_entity.pdbx_description
1 polymer ?
#
loop_
_entity_poly.entity_id
_entity_poly.type
_entity_poly.pdbx_seq_one_letter_code
_entity_poly.pdbx_strand_id
1 'polypeptide(L)' 'LRGASSYYARRLQTDYTDVRARGASDAEVLATDWLKATAHGASDIYYFNDPKITDALSKGASDIIHKQS' A
#
# COMPACT_ATOMS: atom_id res chain seq x y z
N LEU A 1 3.94 6.74 -5.15
CA LEU A 1 3.24 8.03 -4.97
C LEU A 1 4.18 9.04 -4.32
N ARG A 2 4.06 10.31 -4.71
CA ARG A 2 4.83 11.42 -4.14
C ARG A 2 3.91 12.63 -4.01
N GLY A 3 4.02 13.39 -2.92
CA GLY A 3 3.22 14.58 -2.66
C GLY A 3 1.94 14.28 -1.87
N ALA A 4 0.88 15.04 -2.11
CA ALA A 4 -0.45 14.84 -1.51
C ALA A 4 -1.41 14.30 -2.59
N SER A 5 -1.22 13.03 -2.97
CA SER A 5 -1.94 12.39 -4.07
C SER A 5 -2.48 11.02 -3.64
N SER A 6 -3.57 10.56 -4.23
CA SER A 6 -4.14 9.24 -3.90
C SER A 6 -4.20 8.32 -5.12
N TYR A 7 -3.97 7.03 -4.91
CA TYR A 7 -4.09 5.98 -5.92
C TYR A 7 -5.07 4.91 -5.46
N TYR A 8 -6.13 4.70 -6.25
CA TYR A 8 -7.22 3.79 -5.92
C TYR A 8 -7.33 2.68 -6.95
N ALA A 9 -6.79 1.50 -6.64
CA ALA A 9 -6.76 0.36 -7.55
C ALA A 9 -7.50 -0.89 -7.02
N ARG A 10 -8.56 -0.69 -6.23
CA ARG A 10 -9.37 -1.77 -5.65
C ARG A 10 -10.02 -2.74 -6.65
N ARG A 11 -10.08 -2.39 -7.94
CA ARG A 11 -10.63 -3.25 -9.01
C ARG A 11 -9.55 -3.90 -9.87
N LEU A 12 -8.29 -3.60 -9.59
CA LEU A 12 -7.16 -4.19 -10.30
C LEU A 12 -6.55 -5.26 -9.40
N GLN A 13 -6.97 -6.50 -9.63
CA GLN A 13 -6.36 -7.65 -8.97
C GLN A 13 -5.00 -7.93 -9.58
N THR A 14 -4.00 -8.07 -8.72
CA THR A 14 -2.63 -8.38 -9.12
C THR A 14 -2.06 -9.46 -8.24
N ASP A 15 -1.29 -10.37 -8.82
CA ASP A 15 -0.62 -11.41 -8.03
C ASP A 15 0.57 -10.83 -7.26
N TYR A 16 1.33 -9.94 -7.92
CA TYR A 16 2.53 -9.32 -7.36
C TYR A 16 2.38 -7.80 -7.31
N THR A 17 2.51 -7.21 -6.12
CA THR A 17 2.44 -5.75 -5.92
C THR A 17 3.68 -5.21 -5.22
N ASP A 18 4.33 -4.18 -5.81
CA ASP A 18 5.33 -3.32 -5.17
C ASP A 18 4.80 -1.88 -5.12
N VAL A 19 4.45 -1.41 -3.92
CA VAL A 19 3.87 -0.10 -3.68
C VAL A 19 4.77 0.76 -2.78
N ARG A 20 5.06 1.98 -3.24
CA ARG A 20 5.86 2.95 -2.49
C ARG A 20 5.10 4.28 -2.38
N ALA A 21 4.66 4.65 -1.18
CA ALA A 21 3.99 5.90 -0.88
C ALA A 21 4.91 6.84 -0.07
N ARG A 22 4.95 8.13 -0.44
CA ARG A 22 5.84 9.12 0.18
C ARG A 22 5.17 10.48 0.22
N GLY A 23 5.30 11.19 1.34
CA GLY A 23 4.66 12.49 1.53
C GLY A 23 3.38 12.33 2.34
N ALA A 24 2.27 12.87 1.85
CA ALA A 24 0.93 12.76 2.45
C ALA A 24 -0.03 12.07 1.47
N SER A 25 0.47 11.00 0.83
CA SER A 25 -0.22 10.30 -0.26
C SER A 25 -0.80 8.96 0.19
N ASP A 26 -1.97 8.57 -0.31
CA ASP A 26 -2.56 7.27 0.04
C ASP A 26 -2.59 6.30 -1.14
N ALA A 27 -2.37 5.01 -0.88
CA ALA A 27 -2.47 3.95 -1.88
C ALA A 27 -3.45 2.86 -1.44
N GLU A 28 -4.35 2.46 -2.33
CA GLU A 28 -5.20 1.27 -2.18
C GLU A 28 -4.87 0.24 -3.26
N VAL A 29 -4.44 -0.96 -2.85
CA VAL A 29 -4.02 -2.04 -3.76
C VAL A 29 -4.65 -3.37 -3.39
N LEU A 30 -4.95 -4.20 -4.40
CA LEU A 30 -5.50 -5.53 -4.20
C LEU A 30 -4.49 -6.56 -4.72
N ALA A 31 -3.88 -7.29 -3.79
CA ALA A 31 -2.80 -8.24 -4.06
C ALA A 31 -3.21 -9.64 -3.59
N THR A 32 -2.99 -10.67 -4.42
CA THR A 32 -3.42 -12.04 -4.12
C THR A 32 -2.30 -12.97 -3.68
N ASP A 33 -1.07 -12.74 -4.14
CA ASP A 33 0.03 -13.67 -3.91
C ASP A 33 1.12 -13.03 -3.04
N TRP A 34 1.65 -11.88 -3.46
CA TRP A 34 2.71 -11.18 -2.73
C TRP A 34 2.57 -9.66 -2.71
N LEU A 35 2.95 -9.07 -1.58
CA LEU A 35 3.00 -7.62 -1.39
C LEU A 35 4.36 -7.18 -0.85
N LYS A 36 4.90 -6.13 -1.48
CA LYS A 36 5.97 -5.28 -0.94
C LYS A 36 5.46 -3.86 -0.78
N ALA A 37 5.51 -3.32 0.43
CA ALA A 37 4.95 -2.01 0.75
C ALA A 37 5.95 -1.11 1.47
N THR A 38 6.05 0.15 1.05
CA THR A 38 6.87 1.15 1.74
C THR A 38 6.13 2.47 1.85
N ALA A 39 5.82 2.89 3.07
CA ALA A 39 5.15 4.15 3.40
C ALA A 39 6.08 5.09 4.18
N HIS A 40 6.15 6.36 3.79
CA HIS A 40 7.03 7.36 4.41
C HIS A 40 6.37 8.73 4.51
N GLY A 41 6.51 9.38 5.67
CA GLY A 41 5.93 10.70 5.91
C GLY A 41 4.62 10.58 6.67
N ALA A 42 3.52 11.03 6.08
CA ALA A 42 2.15 10.91 6.57
C ALA A 42 1.26 10.19 5.52
N SER A 43 1.87 9.26 4.76
CA SER A 43 1.22 8.49 3.71
C SER A 43 0.70 7.15 4.22
N ASP A 44 -0.48 6.70 3.81
CA ASP A 44 -0.96 5.36 4.15
C ASP A 44 -1.02 4.41 2.95
N ILE A 45 -0.82 3.12 3.21
CA ILE A 45 -1.00 2.06 2.22
C ILE A 45 -2.04 1.09 2.75
N TYR A 46 -3.16 0.99 2.05
CA TYR A 46 -4.21 0.02 2.29
C TYR A 46 -4.08 -1.12 1.30
N TYR A 47 -3.99 -2.34 1.82
CA TYR A 47 -4.00 -3.55 1.00
C TYR A 47 -5.21 -4.42 1.33
N PHE A 48 -5.71 -5.10 0.31
CA PHE A 48 -6.86 -6.01 0.38
C PHE A 48 -6.44 -7.42 0.00
N ASN A 49 -7.27 -8.40 0.41
CA ASN A 49 -6.99 -9.85 0.40
C ASN A 49 -5.82 -10.23 1.32
N ASP A 50 -5.42 -11.50 1.30
CA ASP A 50 -4.39 -12.06 2.18
C ASP A 50 -3.09 -12.41 1.42
N PRO A 51 -2.40 -11.43 0.79
CA PRO A 51 -1.14 -11.69 0.13
C PRO A 51 -0.05 -11.97 1.16
N LYS A 52 0.96 -12.74 0.78
CA LYS A 52 2.16 -12.87 1.60
C LYS A 52 2.97 -11.56 1.57
N ILE A 53 3.14 -10.95 2.73
CA ILE A 53 3.98 -9.76 2.86
C ILE A 53 5.46 -10.17 2.80
N THR A 54 6.13 -9.75 1.73
CA THR A 54 7.59 -9.93 1.56
C THR A 54 8.41 -8.93 2.36
N ASP A 55 7.93 -7.68 2.40
CA ASP A 55 8.65 -6.54 2.93
C ASP A 55 7.63 -5.41 3.18
N ALA A 56 7.60 -4.91 4.41
CA ALA A 56 6.71 -3.83 4.82
C ALA A 56 7.49 -2.85 5.69
N LEU A 57 7.58 -1.60 5.22
CA LEU A 57 8.30 -0.55 5.91
C LEU A 57 7.45 0.72 6.02
N SER A 58 7.05 1.06 7.24
CA SER A 58 6.42 2.34 7.56
C SER A 58 7.39 3.23 8.35
N LYS A 59 7.50 4.52 7.99
CA LYS A 59 8.32 5.50 8.73
C LYS A 59 7.65 6.87 8.81
N GLY A 60 7.61 7.44 10.02
CA GLY A 60 6.98 8.73 10.29
C GLY A 60 5.60 8.53 10.92
N ALA A 61 4.62 9.30 10.46
CA ALA A 61 3.21 9.18 10.81
C ALA A 61 2.42 8.30 9.81
N SER A 62 3.12 7.54 8.97
CA SER A 62 2.53 6.63 7.98
C SER A 62 2.05 5.31 8.60
N ASP A 63 1.14 4.63 7.91
CA ASP A 63 0.76 3.25 8.24
C ASP A 63 0.61 2.34 7.00
N ILE A 64 0.66 1.02 7.23
CA ILE A 64 0.39 -0.01 6.22
C ILE A 64 -0.70 -0.93 6.78
N ILE A 65 -1.91 -0.80 6.25
CA ILE A 65 -3.13 -1.32 6.86
C ILE A 65 -3.74 -2.40 5.97
N HIS A 66 -4.00 -3.57 6.55
CA HIS A 66 -4.85 -4.59 5.93
C HIS A 66 -6.31 -4.18 6.05
N LYS A 67 -7.04 -4.09 4.94
CA LYS A 67 -8.50 -3.98 4.94
C LYS A 67 -9.14 -5.23 4.36
N GLN A 68 -10.12 -5.77 5.08
CA GLN A 68 -11.00 -6.80 4.55
C GLN A 68 -12.03 -6.15 3.61
N SER A 69 -12.22 -6.79 2.44
CA SER A 69 -13.17 -6.39 1.40
C SER A 69 -14.62 -6.58 1.84
#